data_AF-A0A947ENJ8-F1
#
_entry.id   AF-A0A947ENJ8-F1
#
_cell.length_a   1.000
_cell.length_b   1.000
_cell.length_c   1.000
_cell.angle_alpha   90.00
_cell.angle_beta   90.00
_cell.angle_gamma   90.00
#
_symmetry.space_group_name_H-M   'P 1'
#
loop_
_entity.id
_entity.type
_entity.pdbx_description
1 polymer ?
#
loop_
_entity_poly.entity_id
_entity_poly.type
_entity_poly.pdbx_seq_one_letter_code
_entity_poly.pdbx_strand_id
1 'polypeptide(L)'
;NGKRSSDWSYYFEDGNLRAIEKYRSGFIVQKKEYFESGELKVSVYMLNASNALQAYYYDREGRLIKSGLLNNDQQEIGEWLYYSDTGELIKTLKFKDGQIID
;
A
#
# COMPACT_ATOMS: atom_id res chain seq x y z
N ASN A 1 9.84 18.41 22.54
CA ASN A 1 9.37 18.62 21.15
C ASN A 1 9.80 17.47 20.26
N GLY A 2 9.13 16.32 20.36
CA GLY A 2 9.60 15.05 19.81
C GLY A 2 8.58 14.42 18.87
N LYS A 3 8.58 14.81 17.60
CA LYS A 3 7.88 14.06 16.56
C LYS A 3 8.83 13.01 16.01
N ARG A 4 8.92 11.88 16.71
CA ARG A 4 9.85 10.78 16.40
C ARG A 4 9.52 10.23 15.01
N SER A 5 10.52 10.20 14.13
CA SER A 5 10.52 9.21 13.05
C SER A 5 10.66 7.84 13.71
N SER A 6 9.81 6.89 13.34
CA SER A 6 9.84 5.54 13.90
C SER A 6 9.61 4.53 12.80
N ASP A 7 10.44 3.49 12.82
CA ASP A 7 10.31 2.34 11.96
C ASP A 7 9.82 1.17 12.82
N TRP A 8 8.69 0.60 12.44
CA TRP A 8 8.07 -0.55 13.10
C TRP A 8 8.20 -1.76 12.19
N SER A 9 8.62 -2.88 12.77
CA SER A 9 8.65 -4.18 12.12
C SER A 9 7.69 -5.12 12.83
N TYR A 10 6.86 -5.80 12.03
CA TYR A 10 5.94 -6.81 12.49
C TYR A 10 6.34 -8.13 11.88
N TYR A 11 6.19 -9.22 12.63
CA TYR A 11 6.57 -10.55 12.23
C TYR A 11 5.36 -11.48 12.29
N PHE A 12 5.36 -12.53 11.47
CA PHE A 12 4.44 -13.66 11.57
C PHE A 12 4.83 -14.55 12.77
N GLU A 13 3.97 -15.52 13.12
CA GLU A 13 4.22 -16.43 14.24
C GLU A 13 5.48 -17.28 14.05
N ASP A 14 5.84 -17.58 12.80
CA ASP A 14 7.05 -18.31 12.41
C ASP A 14 8.33 -17.46 12.47
N GLY A 15 8.21 -16.16 12.77
CA GLY A 15 9.32 -15.20 12.84
C GLY A 15 9.66 -14.53 11.51
N ASN A 16 8.97 -14.84 10.41
CA ASN A 16 9.18 -14.17 9.13
C ASN A 16 8.65 -12.74 9.15
N LEU A 17 9.26 -11.85 8.38
CA LEU A 17 8.87 -10.44 8.32
C LEU A 17 7.47 -10.31 7.69
N ARG A 18 6.53 -9.74 8.45
CA ARG A 18 5.14 -9.51 8.01
C ARG A 18 4.95 -8.12 7.43
N ALA A 19 5.49 -7.10 8.10
CA ALA A 19 5.35 -5.73 7.64
C ALA A 19 6.44 -4.81 8.18
N ILE A 20 6.74 -3.76 7.42
CA ILE A 20 7.54 -2.61 7.86
C ILE A 20 6.70 -1.35 7.65
N GLU A 21 6.60 -0.53 8.70
CA GLU A 21 5.94 0.77 8.64
C GLU A 21 6.92 1.86 9.09
N LYS A 22 7.02 2.93 8.30
CA LYS A 22 7.84 4.09 8.62
C LYS A 22 6.96 5.31 8.78
N TYR A 23 7.18 6.02 9.86
CA TYR A 23 6.46 7.24 10.18
C TYR A 23 7.39 8.44 10.16
N ARG A 24 6.89 9.57 9.66
CA ARG A 24 7.54 10.88 9.77
C ARG A 24 6.53 11.87 10.29
N SER A 25 6.86 12.55 11.37
CA SER A 25 5.97 13.55 11.99
C SER A 25 4.59 13.05 12.40
N GLY A 26 4.45 11.75 12.67
CA GLY A 26 3.17 11.10 13.03
C GLY A 26 2.39 10.53 11.83
N PHE A 27 2.87 10.73 10.60
CA PHE A 27 2.21 10.22 9.38
C PHE A 27 3.01 9.08 8.77
N ILE A 28 2.30 8.11 8.20
CA ILE A 28 2.94 7.01 7.48
C ILE A 28 3.57 7.53 6.19
N VAL A 29 4.87 7.33 6.02
CA VAL A 29 5.60 7.73 4.81
C VAL A 29 5.92 6.55 3.91
N GLN A 30 6.00 5.36 4.50
CA GLN A 30 6.27 4.12 3.78
C GLN A 30 5.66 2.95 4.55
N LYS A 31 5.04 2.02 3.84
CA LYS A 31 4.61 0.72 4.34
C LYS A 31 4.99 -0.36 3.35
N LYS A 32 5.43 -1.50 3.86
CA LYS A 32 5.56 -2.74 3.10
C LYS A 32 4.92 -3.87 3.89
N GLU A 33 4.08 -4.66 3.24
CA GLU A 33 3.56 -5.91 3.79
C GLU A 33 4.02 -7.06 2.91
N TYR A 34 4.23 -8.22 3.51
CA TYR A 34 4.74 -9.41 2.85
C TYR A 34 3.75 -10.58 3.03
N PHE A 35 3.78 -11.53 2.10
CA PHE A 35 3.19 -12.85 2.33
C PHE A 35 4.04 -13.63 3.35
N GLU A 36 3.48 -14.66 3.99
CA GLU A 36 4.25 -15.55 4.89
C GLU A 36 5.45 -16.20 4.21
N SER A 37 5.35 -16.46 2.90
CA SER A 37 6.45 -16.96 2.06
C SER A 37 7.56 -15.92 1.80
N GLY A 38 7.34 -14.66 2.18
CA GLY A 38 8.35 -13.58 2.15
C GLY A 38 8.27 -12.65 0.94
N GLU A 39 7.44 -12.94 -0.05
CA GLU A 39 7.25 -12.05 -1.20
C GLU A 39 6.49 -10.78 -0.81
N LEU A 40 6.79 -9.68 -1.50
CA LEU A 40 6.11 -8.41 -1.27
C LEU A 40 4.63 -8.52 -1.67
N LYS A 41 3.75 -8.17 -0.76
CA LYS A 41 2.30 -8.19 -0.95
C LYS A 41 1.73 -6.80 -1.19
N VAL A 42 2.17 -5.82 -0.40
CA VAL A 42 1.70 -4.43 -0.50
C VAL A 42 2.89 -3.50 -0.35
N SER A 43 2.93 -2.44 -1.14
CA SER A 43 3.79 -1.29 -0.84
C SER A 43 3.00 0.01 -0.93
N VAL A 44 3.21 0.88 0.06
CA VAL A 44 2.55 2.17 0.16
C VAL A 44 3.60 3.25 0.41
N TYR A 45 3.49 4.39 -0.26
CA TYR A 45 4.40 5.52 -0.11
C TYR A 45 3.62 6.83 -0.07
N MET A 46 4.03 7.75 0.80
CA MET A 46 3.46 9.09 0.81
C MET A 46 3.89 9.89 -0.42
N LEU A 47 2.92 10.50 -1.10
CA LEU A 47 3.17 11.48 -2.15
C LEU A 47 3.47 12.83 -1.52
N ASN A 48 4.69 13.33 -1.76
CA ASN A 48 5.23 14.54 -1.14
C ASN A 48 4.33 15.79 -1.29
N ALA A 49 3.47 15.85 -2.31
CA ALA A 49 2.69 17.04 -2.66
C ALA A 49 1.26 17.06 -2.08
N SER A 50 0.69 15.94 -1.63
CA SER A 50 -0.76 15.86 -1.35
C SER A 50 -1.14 15.12 -0.08
N ASN A 51 -0.18 14.60 0.70
CA ASN A 51 -0.41 13.64 1.80
C ASN A 51 -1.18 12.38 1.38
N ALA A 52 -1.53 12.22 0.10
CA ALA A 52 -2.10 10.99 -0.41
C ALA A 52 -1.05 9.89 -0.38
N LEU A 53 -1.50 8.66 -0.23
CA LEU A 53 -0.64 7.50 -0.16
C LEU A 53 -0.80 6.71 -1.47
N GLN A 54 0.28 6.59 -2.24
CA GLN A 54 0.29 5.72 -3.41
C GLN A 54 0.44 4.28 -2.96
N ALA A 55 -0.48 3.41 -3.34
CA ALA A 55 -0.47 1.99 -3.01
C ALA A 55 -0.28 1.11 -4.25
N TYR A 56 0.44 0.01 -4.05
CA TYR A 56 0.67 -1.06 -5.02
C TYR A 56 0.44 -2.40 -4.33
N TYR A 57 -0.32 -3.27 -4.97
CA TYR A 57 -0.65 -4.61 -4.48
C TYR A 57 -0.11 -5.63 -5.46
N TYR A 58 0.49 -6.68 -4.91
CA TYR A 58 1.11 -7.75 -5.67
C TYR A 58 0.51 -9.10 -5.28
N ASP A 59 0.53 -10.04 -6.22
CA ASP A 59 0.24 -11.43 -5.92
C ASP A 59 1.49 -12.19 -5.41
N ARG A 60 1.34 -13.49 -5.14
CA ARG A 60 2.42 -14.35 -4.63
C ARG A 60 3.55 -14.60 -5.64
N GLU A 61 3.32 -14.32 -6.92
CA GLU A 61 4.35 -14.39 -7.95
C GLU A 61 5.07 -13.04 -8.12
N GLY A 62 4.67 -12.02 -7.36
CA GLY A 62 5.23 -10.67 -7.42
C GLY A 62 4.65 -9.80 -8.54
N ARG A 63 3.57 -10.24 -9.19
CA ARG A 63 2.91 -9.47 -10.25
C ARG A 63 2.07 -8.35 -9.65
N LEU A 64 2.13 -7.16 -10.24
CA LEU A 64 1.28 -6.04 -9.84
C LEU A 64 -0.17 -6.36 -10.24
N ILE A 65 -1.08 -6.39 -9.27
CA ILE A 65 -2.50 -6.72 -9.53
C ILE A 65 -3.42 -5.52 -9.40
N LYS A 66 -3.07 -4.53 -8.57
CA LYS A 66 -3.75 -3.23 -8.54
C LYS A 66 -2.90 -2.13 -7.95
N SER A 67 -3.18 -0.90 -8.35
CA SER A 67 -2.57 0.30 -7.76
C SER A 67 -3.52 1.49 -7.80
N GLY A 68 -3.35 2.39 -6.85
CA GLY A 68 -4.17 3.59 -6.74
C GLY A 68 -3.78 4.43 -5.55
N LEU A 69 -4.61 5.42 -5.23
CA LEU A 69 -4.39 6.31 -4.10
C LEU A 69 -5.23 5.87 -2.89
N LEU A 70 -4.64 6.00 -1.72
CA LEU A 70 -5.32 5.92 -0.44
C LEU A 70 -5.34 7.28 0.24
N ASN A 71 -6.40 7.54 1.01
CA ASN A 71 -6.43 8.65 1.96
C ASN A 71 -5.63 8.31 3.23
N ASN A 72 -5.59 9.24 4.18
CA ASN A 72 -4.86 9.07 5.45
C ASN A 72 -5.42 7.91 6.32
N ASP A 73 -6.69 7.56 6.14
CA ASP A 73 -7.35 6.44 6.81
C ASP A 73 -7.16 5.11 6.07
N GLN A 74 -6.27 5.09 5.06
CA GLN A 74 -5.97 3.93 4.20
C GLN A 74 -7.19 3.43 3.40
N GLN A 75 -8.14 4.33 3.07
CA GLN A 75 -9.26 4.02 2.19
C GLN A 75 -8.95 4.40 0.75
N GLU A 76 -9.43 3.58 -0.20
CA GLU A 76 -9.27 3.80 -1.64
C GLU A 76 -9.96 5.09 -2.09
N ILE A 77 -9.20 5.95 -2.80
CA ILE A 77 -9.68 7.20 -3.39
C ILE A 77 -9.17 7.34 -4.84
N GLY A 78 -9.91 8.09 -5.64
CA GLY A 78 -9.52 8.40 -7.02
C GLY A 78 -9.57 7.18 -7.92
N GLU A 79 -8.71 7.13 -8.92
CA GLU A 79 -8.66 6.01 -9.87
C GLU A 79 -7.83 4.87 -9.32
N TRP A 80 -8.36 3.66 -9.47
CA TRP A 80 -7.73 2.40 -9.16
C TRP A 80 -7.61 1.56 -10.41
N LEU A 81 -6.37 1.23 -10.73
CA LEU A 81 -5.99 0.43 -11.89
C LEU A 81 -5.86 -1.01 -11.47
N TYR A 82 -6.45 -1.93 -12.23
CA TYR A 82 -6.37 -3.37 -12.04
C TYR A 82 -5.71 -4.00 -13.26
N TYR A 83 -4.84 -4.97 -13.00
CA TYR A 83 -4.00 -5.58 -14.02
C TYR A 83 -4.25 -7.10 -14.12
N SER A 84 -4.07 -7.65 -15.31
CA SER A 84 -4.04 -9.10 -15.55
C SER A 84 -2.75 -9.74 -15.01
N ASP A 85 -2.68 -11.07 -15.05
CA ASP A 85 -1.45 -11.85 -14.82
C ASP A 85 -0.35 -11.59 -15.86
N THR A 86 -0.72 -11.11 -17.05
CA THR A 86 0.22 -10.63 -18.10
C THR A 86 0.69 -9.19 -17.86
N GLY A 87 0.12 -8.49 -16.87
CA GLY A 87 0.44 -7.09 -16.55
C GLY A 87 -0.32 -6.06 -17.39
N GLU A 88 -1.30 -6.48 -18.18
CA GLU A 88 -2.14 -5.60 -18.99
C GLU A 88 -3.21 -4.93 -18.13
N LEU A 89 -3.53 -3.65 -18.38
CA LEU A 89 -4.61 -2.96 -17.70
C LEU A 89 -5.95 -3.57 -18.11
N ILE A 90 -6.66 -4.17 -17.16
CA ILE A 90 -7.96 -4.81 -17.40
C ILE A 90 -9.13 -3.93 -16.99
N LYS A 91 -8.94 -3.05 -16.00
CA LYS A 91 -10.03 -2.25 -15.45
C LYS A 91 -9.49 -1.02 -14.74
N THR A 92 -10.21 0.09 -14.90
CA THR A 92 -10.11 1.26 -14.04
C THR A 92 -11.42 1.38 -13.27
N LEU A 93 -11.34 1.56 -11.96
CA LEU A 93 -12.47 1.87 -11.09
C LEU A 93 -12.23 3.21 -10.43
N LYS A 94 -13.30 3.96 -10.18
CA LYS A 94 -13.19 5.21 -9.45
C LYS A 94 -13.76 5.04 -8.05
N PHE A 95 -12.98 5.45 -7.05
CA PHE A 95 -13.34 5.36 -5.65
C PHE A 95 -13.46 6.74 -5.01
N LYS A 96 -14.42 6.85 -4.09
CA LYS A 96 -14.53 7.95 -3.14
C LYS A 96 -14.78 7.39 -1.75
N ASP A 97 -13.88 7.69 -0.82
CA ASP A 97 -13.96 7.27 0.58
C ASP A 97 -14.17 5.74 0.75
N GLY A 98 -13.44 4.96 -0.07
CA GLY A 98 -13.50 3.49 -0.07
C GLY A 98 -14.68 2.87 -0.83
N GLN A 99 -15.55 3.66 -1.45
CA GLN A 99 -16.69 3.16 -2.23
C GLN A 99 -16.48 3.37 -3.73
N ILE A 100 -16.81 2.35 -4.53
CA ILE A 100 -16.84 2.46 -5.99
C ILE A 100 -17.95 3.43 -6.38
N ILE A 101 -17.63 4.38 -7.25
CA ILE A 101 -18.58 5.34 -7.80
C ILE A 101 -18.71 5.25 -9.33
N ASP A 102 -17.89 4.42 -9.99
CA ASP A 102 -17.89 4.12 -11.42
C ASP A 102 -17.18 2.78 -11.69
#